data_AF-A0A2M6Y3Q8-F1
#
_entry.id   AF-A0A2M6Y3Q8-F1
#
_cell.length_a   1.000
_cell.length_b   1.000
_cell.length_c   1.000
_cell.angle_alpha   90.00
_cell.angle_beta   90.00
_cell.angle_gamma   90.00
#
_symmetry.space_group_name_H-M   'P 1'
#
loop_
_entity.id
_entity.type
_entity.pdbx_description
1 polymer ?
#
loop_
_entity_poly.entity_id
_entity_poly.type
_entity_poly.pdbx_seq_one_letter_code
_entity_poly.pdbx_strand_id
1 'polypeptide(L)'
;MKKPGFKEGFERHYLEAVIAEKIVELREHQHMTQVQLAKAIGTGQGAISRIESGEQNLTFGMLEKIAGVLKCRVVVDFKPA
;
A
#
# COMPACT_ATOMS: atom_id res chain seq x y z
N MET A 1 -24.77 -2.26 12.08
CA MET A 1 -24.44 -1.58 13.35
C MET A 1 -23.01 -1.08 13.29
N LYS A 2 -22.77 0.24 13.36
CA LYS A 2 -21.42 0.84 13.43
C LYS A 2 -21.03 0.96 14.91
N LYS A 3 -19.94 0.29 15.32
CA LYS A 3 -19.44 0.32 16.70
C LYS A 3 -18.72 1.66 16.98
N PRO A 4 -18.90 2.29 18.16
CA PRO A 4 -18.13 3.46 18.57
C PRO A 4 -16.66 3.05 18.78
N GLY A 5 -15.72 3.81 18.20
CA GLY A 5 -14.30 3.44 18.04
C GLY A 5 -13.88 3.19 16.59
N PHE A 6 -14.85 3.01 15.67
CA PHE A 6 -14.59 2.80 14.23
C PHE A 6 -14.04 4.02 13.50
N LYS A 7 -14.18 5.24 14.05
CA LYS A 7 -13.69 6.49 13.41
C LYS A 7 -12.25 6.84 13.79
N GLU A 8 -11.81 6.56 15.03
CA GLU A 8 -10.49 6.98 15.52
C GLU A 8 -9.34 6.14 14.96
N GLY A 9 -9.58 4.85 14.68
CA GLY A 9 -8.61 4.01 13.96
C GLY A 9 -8.50 4.36 12.46
N PHE A 10 -9.55 4.96 11.88
CA PHE A 10 -9.62 5.32 10.46
C PHE A 10 -8.83 6.61 10.16
N GLU A 11 -8.89 7.59 11.06
CA GLU A 11 -8.11 8.83 10.97
C GLU A 11 -6.61 8.57 11.13
N ARG A 12 -6.22 7.64 12.01
CA ARG A 12 -4.81 7.41 12.37
C ARG A 12 -3.96 6.78 11.26
N HIS A 13 -4.61 6.17 10.25
CA HIS A 13 -3.94 5.43 9.18
C HIS A 13 -4.48 5.78 7.78
N TYR A 14 -5.01 7.01 7.62
CA TYR A 14 -5.58 7.44 6.34
C TYR A 14 -4.56 7.34 5.19
N LEU A 15 -3.32 7.77 5.43
CA LEU A 15 -2.27 7.71 4.39
C LEU A 15 -1.90 6.28 4.03
N GLU A 16 -1.79 5.38 5.01
CA GLU A 16 -1.52 3.97 4.78
C GLU A 16 -2.62 3.31 3.97
N ALA A 17 -3.89 3.62 4.24
CA ALA A 17 -5.02 3.12 3.47
C ALA A 17 -4.98 3.62 2.01
N VAL A 18 -4.72 4.91 1.79
CA VAL A 18 -4.60 5.49 0.44
C VAL A 18 -3.43 4.86 -0.33
N ILE A 19 -2.28 4.68 0.32
CA ILE A 19 -1.11 4.05 -0.29
C ILE A 19 -1.40 2.58 -0.63
N ALA A 20 -2.04 1.85 0.29
CA ALA A 20 -2.41 0.45 0.09
C ALA A 20 -3.33 0.28 -1.12
N GLU A 21 -4.39 1.09 -1.22
CA GLU A 21 -5.32 1.07 -2.35
C GLU A 21 -4.59 1.34 -3.68
N LYS A 22 -3.70 2.34 -3.72
CA LYS A 22 -2.91 2.63 -4.93
C LYS A 22 -1.98 1.49 -5.33
N ILE A 23 -1.40 0.78 -4.37
CA ILE A 23 -0.55 -0.39 -4.66
C ILE A 23 -1.40 -1.53 -5.26
N VAL A 24 -2.60 -1.79 -4.71
CA VAL A 24 -3.54 -2.79 -5.24
C VAL A 24 -3.91 -2.46 -6.69
N GLU A 25 -4.37 -1.24 -6.94
CA GLU A 25 -4.78 -0.79 -8.28
C GLU A 25 -3.64 -0.97 -9.30
N LEU A 26 -2.44 -0.52 -8.97
CA LEU A 26 -1.28 -0.60 -9.86
C LEU A 26 -0.84 -2.05 -10.09
N ARG A 27 -0.89 -2.90 -9.06
CA ARG A 27 -0.59 -4.33 -9.17
C ARG A 27 -1.56 -5.02 -10.13
N GLU A 28 -2.84 -4.72 -10.01
CA GLU A 28 -3.90 -5.30 -10.85
C GLU A 28 -3.82 -4.80 -12.29
N HIS A 29 -3.49 -3.52 -12.48
CA HIS A 29 -3.21 -2.96 -13.81
C HIS A 29 -2.00 -3.63 -14.50
N GLN A 30 -1.02 -4.11 -13.73
CA GLN A 30 0.09 -4.92 -14.24
C GLN A 30 -0.25 -6.41 -14.34
N HIS A 31 -1.50 -6.80 -14.08
CA HIS A 31 -1.98 -8.19 -14.06
C HIS A 31 -1.16 -9.12 -13.16
N MET A 32 -0.68 -8.60 -12.03
CA MET A 32 0.12 -9.34 -11.07
C MET A 32 -0.72 -9.84 -9.89
N THR A 33 -0.49 -11.06 -9.44
CA THR A 33 -0.97 -11.54 -8.13
C THR A 33 -0.09 -11.00 -7.00
N GLN A 34 -0.58 -11.02 -5.77
CA GLN A 34 0.21 -10.64 -4.59
C GLN A 34 1.49 -11.50 -4.45
N VAL A 35 1.42 -12.79 -4.81
CA VAL A 35 2.58 -13.70 -4.81
C VAL A 35 3.62 -13.28 -5.85
N GLN A 36 3.18 -12.89 -7.05
CA GLN A 36 4.06 -12.43 -8.11
C GLN A 36 4.74 -11.10 -7.74
N LEU A 37 3.99 -10.15 -7.16
CA LEU A 37 4.56 -8.90 -6.66
C LEU A 37 5.57 -9.16 -5.54
N ALA A 38 5.22 -10.02 -4.58
CA ALA A 38 6.11 -10.41 -3.49
C ALA A 38 7.43 -10.99 -4.01
N LYS A 39 7.35 -11.93 -4.97
CA LYS A 39 8.52 -12.54 -5.59
C LYS A 39 9.40 -11.52 -6.31
N ALA A 40 8.80 -10.58 -7.05
CA ALA A 40 9.52 -9.56 -7.79
C ALA A 40 10.24 -8.55 -6.86
N ILE A 41 9.66 -8.25 -5.70
CA ILE A 41 10.27 -7.36 -4.69
C ILE A 41 11.32 -8.09 -3.84
N GLY A 42 11.25 -9.43 -3.77
CA GLY A 42 12.08 -10.25 -2.88
C GLY A 42 11.55 -10.33 -1.46
N THR A 43 10.22 -10.44 -1.29
CA THR A 43 9.53 -10.58 0.00
C THR A 43 8.50 -11.73 -0.03
N GLY A 44 7.85 -12.01 1.11
CA GLY A 44 6.79 -13.00 1.21
C GLY A 44 5.41 -12.44 0.86
N GLN A 45 4.49 -13.29 0.36
CA GLN A 45 3.11 -12.86 0.03
C GLN A 45 2.38 -12.25 1.23
N GLY A 46 2.58 -12.78 2.45
CA GLY A 46 1.97 -12.21 3.65
C GLY A 46 2.44 -10.78 3.95
N ALA A 47 3.65 -10.39 3.53
CA ALA A 47 4.09 -9.00 3.62
C ALA A 47 3.31 -8.11 2.64
N ILE A 48 3.13 -8.55 1.39
CA ILE A 48 2.30 -7.83 0.41
C ILE A 48 0.84 -7.75 0.87
N SER A 49 0.29 -8.81 1.46
CA SER A 49 -1.07 -8.82 1.99
C SER A 49 -1.27 -7.76 3.09
N ARG A 50 -0.33 -7.63 4.04
CA ARG A 50 -0.41 -6.60 5.10
C ARG A 50 -0.24 -5.18 4.56
N ILE A 51 0.60 -5.04 3.52
CA ILE A 51 0.80 -3.76 2.83
C ILE A 51 -0.51 -3.35 2.14
N GLU A 52 -1.13 -4.25 1.38
CA GLU A 52 -2.37 -3.99 0.65
C GLU A 52 -3.61 -3.87 1.55
N SER A 53 -3.55 -4.31 2.81
CA SER A 53 -4.59 -4.08 3.82
C SER A 53 -4.37 -2.82 4.66
N GLY A 54 -3.28 -2.08 4.47
CA GLY A 54 -2.95 -0.89 5.25
C GLY A 54 -2.55 -1.19 6.71
N GLU A 55 -2.26 -2.45 7.04
CA GLU A 55 -1.90 -2.91 8.39
C GLU A 55 -0.40 -2.68 8.72
N GLN A 56 0.35 -2.08 7.79
CA GLN A 56 1.80 -1.90 7.94
C GLN A 56 2.24 -0.50 7.54
N ASN A 57 3.00 0.15 8.43
CA ASN A 57 3.73 1.36 8.07
C ASN A 57 4.88 1.01 7.11
N LEU A 58 4.87 1.64 5.93
CA LEU A 58 5.84 1.42 4.87
C LEU A 58 7.01 2.39 4.99
N THR A 59 8.22 1.86 4.84
CA THR A 59 9.40 2.72 4.64
C THR A 59 9.42 3.25 3.21
N PHE A 60 10.02 4.43 2.99
CA PHE A 60 10.23 4.97 1.65
C PHE A 60 10.97 3.99 0.72
N GLY A 61 11.98 3.29 1.24
CA GLY A 61 12.71 2.29 0.44
C GLY A 61 11.83 1.10 -0.01
N MET A 62 10.80 0.73 0.74
CA MET A 62 9.83 -0.27 0.28
C MET A 62 8.90 0.30 -0.79
N LEU A 63 8.45 1.55 -0.65
CA LEU A 63 7.67 2.25 -1.68
C LEU A 63 8.42 2.34 -3.00
N GLU A 64 9.71 2.68 -2.96
CA GLU A 64 10.57 2.73 -4.15
C GLU A 64 10.73 1.36 -4.82
N LYS A 65 10.92 0.29 -4.04
CA LYS A 65 10.98 -1.08 -4.57
C LYS A 65 9.69 -1.50 -5.26
N ILE A 66 8.54 -1.24 -4.62
CA ILE A 66 7.22 -1.52 -5.20
C ILE A 66 7.05 -0.73 -6.50
N ALA A 67 7.36 0.57 -6.48
CA ALA A 67 7.25 1.42 -7.66
C ALA A 67 8.14 0.94 -8.82
N GLY A 68 9.36 0.48 -8.52
CA GLY A 68 10.27 -0.10 -9.51
C GLY A 68 9.69 -1.34 -10.20
N VAL A 69 9.09 -2.26 -9.43
CA VAL A 69 8.44 -3.46 -10.00
C VAL A 69 7.18 -3.11 -10.78
N LEU A 70 6.37 -2.19 -10.28
CA LEU A 70 5.12 -1.75 -10.91
C LEU A 70 5.34 -0.73 -12.04
N LYS A 71 6.60 -0.43 -12.39
CA LYS A 71 7.00 0.52 -13.45
C LYS A 71 6.39 1.92 -13.29
N CYS A 72 6.30 2.39 -12.05
CA CYS A 72 5.80 3.72 -11.72
C CYS A 72 6.81 4.49 -10.87
N ARG A 73 6.42 5.68 -10.39
CA ARG A 73 7.23 6.52 -9.49
C ARG A 73 6.39 6.96 -8.31
N VAL A 74 7.03 7.09 -7.15
CA VAL A 74 6.41 7.69 -5.96
C VAL A 74 6.39 9.21 -6.14
N VAL A 75 5.23 9.83 -5.95
CA VAL A 75 5.05 11.29 -5.95
C VAL A 75 4.40 11.68 -4.63
N VAL A 76 5.01 12.62 -3.90
CA VAL A 76 4.47 13.18 -2.66
C VAL A 76 4.16 14.65 -2.91
N ASP A 77 2.94 15.05 -2.60
CA ASP A 77 2.45 16.43 -2.74
C ASP A 77 1.71 16.84 -1.46
N PHE A 78 1.89 18.10 -1.06
CA PHE A 78 1.25 18.67 0.12
C PHE A 78 0.24 19.73 -0.32
N LYS A 79 -1.00 19.60 0.14
CA LYS A 79 -2.07 20.56 -0.17
C LYS A 79 -2.37 21.44 1.05
N PRO A 80 -2.76 22.72 0.84
CA PRO A 80 -3.29 23.56 1.93
C PRO A 80 -4.48 22.87 2.62
N ALA A 81 -4.58 23.10 3.93
CA ALA A 81 -5.68 22.59 4.77
C ALA A 81 -7.01 23.30 4.49
#